data_AF-A0A5C6Z1L6-F1
#
_entry.id   AF-A0A5C6Z1L6-F1
#
_cell.length_a   1.000
_cell.length_b   1.000
_cell.length_c   1.000
_cell.angle_alpha   90.00
_cell.angle_beta   90.00
_cell.angle_gamma   90.00
#
_symmetry.space_group_name_H-M   'P 1'
#
loop_
_entity.id
_entity.type
_entity.pdbx_description
1 polymer ?
#
loop_
_entity_poly.entity_id
_entity_poly.type
_entity_poly.pdbx_seq_one_letter_code
_entity_poly.pdbx_strand_id
1 'polypeptide(L)'
;MENCINDCEKIHQSNPNLIIVGDLNTSFQENEKQLTINTETTQALKRLFQKLEVFNATEKIAQNIDHIILPKDFDKRLIESNIFIKKDELSDHQGVFITIK
;
A
#
# COMPACT_ATOMS: atom_id res chain seq x y z
N MET A 1 -9.48 -1.30 -12.24
CA MET A 1 -8.54 -2.08 -11.41
C MET A 1 -7.75 -3.11 -12.21
N GLU A 2 -8.36 -3.78 -13.19
CA GLU A 2 -7.69 -4.81 -14.01
C GLU A 2 -6.40 -4.34 -14.70
N ASN A 3 -6.37 -3.11 -15.24
CA ASN A 3 -5.14 -2.54 -15.82
C ASN A 3 -4.01 -2.43 -14.78
N CYS A 4 -4.29 -1.93 -13.58
CA CYS A 4 -3.28 -1.79 -12.51
C CYS A 4 -2.67 -3.14 -12.13
N ILE A 5 -3.51 -4.18 -11.96
CA ILE A 5 -3.06 -5.54 -11.66
C ILE A 5 -2.17 -6.05 -12.79
N ASN A 6 -2.62 -5.95 -14.03
CA ASN A 6 -1.85 -6.41 -15.20
C ASN A 6 -0.53 -5.67 -15.36
N ASP A 7 -0.50 -4.37 -15.11
CA ASP A 7 0.70 -3.55 -15.19
C ASP A 7 1.69 -3.93 -14.09
N CYS A 8 1.23 -4.07 -12.84
CA CYS A 8 2.07 -4.53 -11.73
C CYS A 8 2.69 -5.91 -12.03
N GLU A 9 1.91 -6.84 -12.57
CA GLU A 9 2.39 -8.17 -12.93
C GLU A 9 3.45 -8.14 -14.05
N LYS A 10 3.22 -7.37 -15.11
CA LYS A 10 4.19 -7.22 -16.22
C LYS A 10 5.47 -6.53 -15.78
N ILE A 11 5.36 -5.48 -14.95
CA ILE A 11 6.53 -4.77 -14.42
C ILE A 11 7.31 -5.72 -13.51
N HIS A 12 6.65 -6.44 -12.60
CA HIS A 12 7.30 -7.40 -11.72
C HIS A 12 8.02 -8.52 -12.49
N GLN A 13 7.44 -9.03 -13.59
CA GLN A 13 8.10 -10.02 -14.45
C GLN A 13 9.43 -9.52 -15.01
N SER A 14 9.55 -8.22 -15.27
CA SER A 14 10.77 -7.59 -15.79
C SER A 14 11.72 -7.14 -14.67
N ASN A 15 11.17 -6.80 -13.50
CA ASN A 15 11.92 -6.35 -12.33
C ASN A 15 11.21 -6.78 -11.02
N PRO A 16 11.70 -7.81 -10.32
CA PRO A 16 11.07 -8.30 -9.09
C PRO A 16 11.20 -7.31 -7.91
N ASN A 17 12.05 -6.30 -8.01
CA ASN A 17 12.20 -5.25 -6.98
C ASN A 17 11.15 -4.15 -7.17
N LEU A 18 9.88 -4.55 -7.30
CA LEU A 18 8.76 -3.63 -7.51
C LEU A 18 8.37 -2.93 -6.21
N ILE A 19 8.32 -1.60 -6.25
CA ILE A 19 7.74 -0.75 -5.21
C ILE A 19 6.49 -0.10 -5.79
N ILE A 20 5.38 -0.17 -5.06
CA ILE A 20 4.10 0.46 -5.45
C ILE A 20 3.79 1.55 -4.43
N VAL A 21 3.58 2.78 -4.89
CA VAL A 21 3.30 3.94 -4.05
C VAL A 21 2.12 4.72 -4.62
N GLY A 22 1.16 5.07 -3.77
CA GLY A 22 0.12 6.02 -4.09
C GLY A 22 -1.21 5.72 -3.41
N ASP A 23 -2.23 6.49 -3.83
CA ASP A 23 -3.60 6.32 -3.37
C ASP A 23 -4.23 5.05 -3.97
N LEU A 24 -4.47 4.05 -3.12
CA LEU A 24 -5.16 2.81 -3.49
C LEU A 24 -6.67 2.87 -3.19
N ASN A 25 -7.17 4.00 -2.68
CA ASN A 25 -8.56 4.24 -2.33
C ASN A 25 -9.13 3.17 -1.38
N THR A 26 -8.31 2.60 -0.50
CA THR A 26 -8.77 1.62 0.48
C THR A 26 -7.88 1.57 1.71
N SER A 27 -8.49 1.59 2.90
CA SER A 27 -7.82 1.09 4.10
C SER A 27 -7.71 -0.43 4.06
N PHE A 28 -6.64 -0.98 4.64
CA PHE A 28 -6.41 -2.41 4.80
C PHE A 28 -6.74 -2.91 6.21
N GLN A 29 -7.07 -2.01 7.14
CA GLN A 29 -7.44 -2.36 8.52
C GLN A 29 -8.88 -2.89 8.60
N GLU A 30 -9.09 -3.94 9.42
CA GLU A 30 -10.39 -4.60 9.51
C GLU A 30 -11.48 -3.72 10.14
N ASN A 31 -11.09 -2.78 11.01
CA ASN A 31 -11.96 -1.81 11.68
C ASN A 31 -12.24 -0.55 10.84
N GLU A 32 -11.73 -0.48 9.60
CA GLU A 32 -11.84 0.71 8.73
C GLU A 32 -12.51 0.40 7.38
N LYS A 33 -13.40 -0.60 7.33
CA LYS A 33 -14.11 -1.00 6.10
C LYS A 33 -14.91 0.14 5.45
N GLN A 34 -15.28 1.17 6.21
CA GLN A 34 -15.93 2.38 5.71
C GLN A 34 -15.00 3.26 4.86
N LEU A 35 -13.68 3.09 4.98
CA LEU A 35 -12.65 3.79 4.19
C LEU A 35 -12.17 2.94 3.00
N THR A 36 -12.90 1.88 2.67
CA THR A 36 -12.61 0.96 1.57
C THR A 36 -13.52 1.29 0.39
N ILE A 37 -12.97 1.48 -0.82
CA ILE A 37 -13.77 1.69 -2.05
C ILE A 37 -14.80 0.58 -2.26
N ASN A 38 -14.37 -0.68 -2.15
CA ASN A 38 -15.20 -1.87 -2.04
C ASN A 38 -14.33 -3.06 -1.62
N THR A 39 -14.93 -4.01 -0.92
CA THR A 39 -14.22 -5.18 -0.37
C THR A 39 -13.54 -6.01 -1.45
N GLU A 40 -14.16 -6.15 -2.62
CA GLU A 40 -13.62 -6.96 -3.73
C GLU A 40 -12.28 -6.41 -4.23
N THR A 41 -12.18 -5.09 -4.36
CA THR A 41 -10.97 -4.39 -4.82
C THR A 41 -9.84 -4.54 -3.82
N THR A 42 -10.12 -4.37 -2.52
CA THR A 42 -9.12 -4.58 -1.46
C THR A 42 -8.64 -6.02 -1.42
N GLN A 43 -9.53 -6.99 -1.61
CA GLN A 43 -9.15 -8.40 -1.69
C GLN A 43 -8.34 -8.71 -2.94
N ALA A 44 -8.66 -8.10 -4.08
CA ALA A 44 -7.86 -8.22 -5.31
C ALA A 44 -6.44 -7.67 -5.10
N LEU A 45 -6.30 -6.52 -4.44
CA LEU A 45 -5.00 -5.95 -4.08
C LEU A 45 -4.22 -6.86 -3.10
N LYS A 46 -4.89 -7.39 -2.06
CA LYS A 46 -4.26 -8.36 -1.14
C LYS A 46 -3.73 -9.60 -1.88
N ARG A 47 -4.50 -10.15 -2.82
CA ARG A 47 -4.07 -11.28 -3.67
C ARG A 47 -2.92 -10.90 -4.58
N LEU A 48 -2.95 -9.71 -5.18
CA LEU A 48 -1.84 -9.19 -5.98
C LEU A 48 -0.56 -9.13 -5.14
N PHE A 49 -0.63 -8.55 -3.94
CA PHE A 49 0.55 -8.41 -3.07
C PHE A 49 1.14 -9.77 -2.69
N GLN A 50 0.28 -10.75 -2.37
CA GLN A 50 0.70 -12.13 -2.14
C GLN A 50 1.37 -12.75 -3.37
N LYS A 51 0.77 -12.59 -4.55
CA LYS A 51 1.27 -13.13 -5.82
C LYS A 51 2.63 -12.55 -6.22
N LEU A 52 2.83 -11.25 -6.00
CA LEU A 52 4.07 -10.54 -6.33
C LEU A 52 5.11 -10.56 -5.22
N GLU A 53 4.84 -11.28 -4.12
CA GLU A 53 5.74 -11.32 -2.97
C GLU A 53 6.14 -9.94 -2.43
N VAL A 54 5.16 -9.03 -2.37
CA VAL A 54 5.29 -7.70 -1.78
C VAL A 54 4.39 -7.57 -0.54
N PHE A 55 4.67 -6.60 0.32
CA PHE A 55 3.90 -6.32 1.53
C PHE A 55 3.60 -4.82 1.66
N ASN A 56 2.48 -4.46 2.29
CA ASN A 56 2.12 -3.07 2.53
C ASN A 56 2.74 -2.57 3.84
N ALA A 57 3.81 -1.78 3.73
CA ALA A 57 4.54 -1.24 4.87
C ALA A 57 3.72 -0.22 5.69
N THR A 58 2.65 0.31 5.11
CA THR A 58 1.79 1.35 5.69
C THR A 58 0.39 0.85 6.06
N GLU A 59 0.15 -0.48 6.05
CA GLU A 59 -1.17 -1.05 6.31
C GLU A 59 -1.73 -0.73 7.70
N LYS A 60 -0.84 -0.54 8.69
CA LYS A 60 -1.17 -0.32 10.10
C LYS A 60 -1.38 1.15 10.45
N ILE A 61 -1.19 2.05 9.49
CA ILE A 61 -1.50 3.48 9.68
C ILE A 61 -3.02 3.61 9.64
N ALA A 62 -3.59 4.21 10.69
CA ALA A 62 -5.03 4.43 10.77
C ALA A 62 -5.47 5.50 9.75
N GLN A 63 -6.72 5.37 9.30
CA GLN A 63 -7.39 6.26 8.34
C GLN A 63 -6.59 6.47 7.06
N ASN A 64 -5.89 5.42 6.61
CA ASN A 64 -4.97 5.49 5.49
C ASN A 64 -5.52 4.86 4.22
N ILE A 65 -5.47 5.60 3.12
CA ILE A 65 -5.76 5.09 1.77
C ILE A 65 -4.55 5.25 0.82
N ASP A 66 -3.53 5.99 1.24
CA ASP A 66 -2.27 6.21 0.55
C ASP A 66 -1.23 5.21 1.04
N HIS A 67 -0.78 4.30 0.19
CA HIS A 67 0.02 3.16 0.61
C HIS A 67 1.38 3.06 -0.05
N ILE A 68 2.33 2.52 0.72
CA ILE A 68 3.67 2.16 0.26
C ILE A 68 3.83 0.65 0.41
N ILE A 69 4.02 -0.03 -0.73
CA ILE A 69 4.15 -1.47 -0.85
C ILE A 69 5.57 -1.81 -1.32
N LEU A 70 6.21 -2.73 -0.63
CA LEU A 70 7.63 -3.06 -0.80
C LEU A 70 7.82 -4.55 -1.09
N PRO A 71 8.90 -4.96 -1.77
CA PRO A 71 9.31 -6.36 -1.84
C PRO A 71 9.51 -6.96 -0.44
N LYS A 72 9.12 -8.22 -0.23
CA LYS A 72 9.26 -8.91 1.07
C LYS A 72 10.68 -8.87 1.66
N ASP A 73 11.72 -8.79 0.83
CA ASP A 73 13.11 -8.67 1.28
C ASP A 73 13.39 -7.41 2.12
N PHE A 74 12.50 -6.41 2.04
CA PHE A 74 12.54 -5.19 2.84
C PHE A 74 11.82 -5.31 4.18
N ASP A 75 11.02 -6.35 4.44
CA ASP A 75 10.23 -6.50 5.67
C ASP A 75 11.12 -6.45 6.92
N LYS A 76 12.24 -7.18 6.88
CA LYS A 76 13.24 -7.19 7.96
C LYS A 76 14.10 -5.92 8.05
N ARG A 77 13.99 -5.01 7.07
CA ARG A 77 14.73 -3.75 6.97
C ARG A 77 13.86 -2.54 7.30
N LEU A 78 12.54 -2.72 7.36
CA LEU A 78 11.61 -1.65 7.73
C LEU A 78 11.87 -1.24 9.18
N ILE A 79 12.23 0.02 9.38
CA ILE A 79 12.48 0.61 10.69
C ILE A 79 11.16 1.19 11.24
N GLU A 80 10.44 1.94 10.41
CA GLU A 80 9.19 2.58 10.78
C GLU A 80 8.30 2.85 9.57
N SER A 81 7.01 3.00 9.84
CA SER A 81 6.00 3.57 8.95
C SER A 81 5.12 4.52 9.76
N ASN A 82 4.98 5.76 9.30
CA ASN A 82 4.28 6.79 10.08
C ASN A 82 3.75 7.93 9.19
N ILE A 83 3.04 8.87 9.80
CA ILE A 83 2.46 10.06 9.18
C ILE A 83 3.44 11.23 9.34
N PHE A 84 3.75 11.94 8.25
CA PHE A 84 4.56 13.17 8.28
C PHE A 84 3.72 14.44 8.09
N ILE A 85 2.51 14.34 7.51
CA ILE A 85 1.53 15.43 7.41
C ILE A 85 0.17 14.86 7.76
N LYS A 86 -0.54 15.47 8.72
CA LYS A 86 -1.87 15.00 9.07
C LYS A 86 -2.90 15.45 8.03
N LYS A 87 -3.97 14.67 7.94
CA LYS A 87 -5.16 15.06 7.20
C LYS A 87 -5.65 16.44 7.66
N ASP A 88 -6.10 17.24 6.69
CA ASP A 88 -6.61 18.61 6.83
C ASP A 88 -5.56 19.66 7.27
N GLU A 89 -4.27 19.31 7.38
CA GLU A 89 -3.21 20.31 7.55
C GLU A 89 -2.85 20.99 6.23
N LEU A 90 -2.76 20.23 5.13
CA LEU A 90 -2.43 20.74 3.78
C LEU A 90 -3.32 20.18 2.66
N SER A 91 -3.93 19.02 2.88
CA SER A 91 -4.87 18.34 1.98
C SER A 91 -5.82 17.48 2.83
N ASP A 92 -6.94 17.08 2.24
CA ASP A 92 -7.85 16.05 2.72
C ASP A 92 -7.23 14.63 2.81
N HIS A 93 -5.98 14.47 2.35
CA HIS A 93 -5.15 13.28 2.51
C HIS A 93 -4.10 13.45 3.62
N GLN A 94 -3.62 12.32 4.15
CA GLN A 94 -2.46 12.31 5.04
C GLN A 94 -1.17 11.98 4.27
N GLY A 95 -0.07 12.63 4.63
CA GLY A 95 1.25 12.27 4.13
C GLY A 95 1.82 11.11 4.93
N VAL A 96 2.11 9.98 4.29
CA VAL A 96 2.76 8.82 4.91
C VAL A 96 4.19 8.62 4.45
N PHE A 97 5.04 8.11 5.34
CA PHE A 97 6.42 7.78 5.03
C PHE A 97 6.83 6.45 5.65
N ILE A 98 7.95 5.92 5.17
CA ILE A 98 8.63 4.76 5.73
C ILE A 98 10.12 5.06 5.86
N THR A 99 10.78 4.39 6.80
CA THR A 99 12.24 4.39 6.91
C THR A 99 12.75 2.96 6.80
N ILE A 100 13.79 2.75 6.00
CA ILE A 100 14.40 1.45 5.73
C ILE A 100 15.88 1.52 6.10
N LYS A 101 16.43 0.43 6.64
CA LYS A 101 17.86 0.26 6.94
C LYS A 101 18.74 0.07 5.70
#